data_AF-A0A7W8T5E7-F1
#
_entry.id   AF-A0A7W8T5E7-F1
#
_cell.length_a   1.000
_cell.length_b   1.000
_cell.length_c   1.000
_cell.angle_alpha   90.00
_cell.angle_beta   90.00
_cell.angle_gamma   90.00
#
_symmetry.space_group_name_H-M   'P 1'
#
loop_
_entity.id
_entity.type
_entity.pdbx_description
1 polymer ?
#
loop_
_entity_poly.entity_id
_entity_poly.type
_entity_poly.pdbx_seq_one_letter_code
_entity_poly.pdbx_strand_id
1 'polypeptide(L)'
;MDIDTAAIDEVVLALLHLNLCDGNRAWKSFDWSALNRLHAKGFIRDPVSRAKSVGLTDEGLREAGRLFTKYFVRPAGPQPAGKPA
;
A
#
# COMPACT_ATOMS: atom_id res chain seq x y z
N MET A 1 22.73 9.39 -6.19
CA MET A 1 21.92 8.45 -7.00
C MET A 1 20.58 9.13 -7.23
N ASP A 2 20.07 9.13 -8.46
CA ASP A 2 18.74 9.63 -8.77
C ASP A 2 17.72 8.52 -8.45
N ILE A 3 16.80 8.79 -7.52
CA ILE A 3 15.88 7.78 -6.98
C ILE A 3 14.48 8.08 -7.51
N ASP A 4 13.85 7.10 -8.14
CA ASP A 4 12.44 7.18 -8.54
C ASP A 4 11.52 7.12 -7.32
N THR A 5 11.27 8.28 -6.74
CA THR A 5 10.37 8.43 -5.60
C THR A 5 8.91 8.16 -5.95
N ALA A 6 8.51 8.26 -7.22
CA ALA A 6 7.14 7.95 -7.63
C ALA A 6 6.88 6.45 -7.54
N ALA A 7 7.83 5.62 -8.00
CA ALA A 7 7.77 4.18 -7.83
C ALA A 7 7.76 3.77 -6.35
N ILE A 8 8.56 4.44 -5.51
CA ILE A 8 8.56 4.20 -4.06
C ILE A 8 7.18 4.53 -3.46
N ASP A 9 6.60 5.67 -3.81
CA ASP A 9 5.29 6.08 -3.29
C ASP A 9 4.19 5.08 -3.67
N GLU A 10 4.17 4.60 -4.92
CA GLU A 10 3.21 3.58 -5.36
C GLU A 10 3.32 2.29 -4.54
N VAL A 11 4.56 1.79 -4.34
CA VAL A 11 4.78 0.56 -3.60
C VAL A 11 4.47 0.74 -2.11
N VAL A 12 4.82 1.87 -1.51
CA VAL A 12 4.46 2.18 -0.12
C VAL A 12 2.94 2.24 0.04
N LEU A 13 2.21 2.89 -0.88
CA LEU A 13 0.75 2.92 -0.85
C LEU A 13 0.16 1.52 -1.00
N ALA A 14 0.71 0.68 -1.88
CA ALA A 14 0.33 -0.73 -2.00
C ALA A 14 0.55 -1.50 -0.69
N LEU A 15 1.70 -1.31 -0.03
CA LEU A 15 2.01 -2.00 1.23
C LEU A 15 1.20 -1.47 2.42
N LEU A 16 0.67 -0.24 2.37
CA LEU A 16 -0.32 0.21 3.34
C LEU A 16 -1.62 -0.61 3.24
N HIS A 17 -1.99 -1.12 2.06
CA HIS A 17 -3.12 -2.05 1.92
C HIS A 17 -2.90 -3.36 2.69
N LEU A 18 -1.69 -3.93 2.60
CA LEU A 18 -1.30 -5.11 3.36
C LEU A 18 -1.38 -4.86 4.88
N ASN A 19 -1.07 -3.64 5.31
CA ASN A 19 -0.98 -3.25 6.71
C ASN A 19 -2.29 -2.67 7.28
N LEU A 20 -3.42 -2.79 6.59
CA LEU A 20 -4.72 -2.36 7.11
C LEU A 20 -5.02 -3.06 8.45
N CYS A 21 -5.34 -2.27 9.47
CA CYS A 21 -5.53 -2.74 10.84
C CYS A 21 -6.91 -2.43 11.41
N ASP A 22 -7.62 -1.44 10.87
CA ASP A 22 -8.98 -1.08 11.28
C ASP A 22 -9.65 -0.24 10.20
N GLY A 23 -10.61 -0.83 9.47
CA GLY A 23 -11.33 -0.16 8.39
C GLY A 23 -10.39 0.47 7.35
N ASN A 24 -10.22 1.79 7.41
CA ASN A 24 -9.35 2.56 6.53
C ASN A 24 -7.99 2.93 7.15
N ARG A 25 -7.60 2.38 8.30
CA ARG A 25 -6.32 2.68 8.96
C ARG A 25 -5.29 1.60 8.69
N ALA A 26 -4.04 2.01 8.49
CA ALA A 26 -2.90 1.10 8.30
C ALA A 26 -1.73 1.45 9.22
N TRP A 27 -0.92 0.46 9.59
CA TRP A 27 0.34 0.69 10.32
C TRP A 27 1.34 1.47 9.45
N LYS A 28 1.82 2.61 9.95
CA LYS A 28 2.63 3.58 9.19
C LYS A 28 4.15 3.38 9.34
N SER A 29 4.63 2.14 9.41
CA SER A 29 6.04 1.80 9.66
C SER A 29 6.96 1.94 8.44
N PHE A 30 6.60 2.77 7.45
CA PHE A 30 7.35 3.00 6.22
C PHE A 30 8.16 4.29 6.26
N ASP A 31 8.98 4.53 5.24
CA ASP A 31 9.76 5.75 5.08
C ASP A 31 8.89 7.01 5.25
N TRP A 32 9.34 7.93 6.12
CA TRP A 32 8.61 9.15 6.44
C TRP A 32 8.44 10.08 5.23
N SER A 33 9.41 10.12 4.32
CA SER A 33 9.33 10.99 3.14
C SER A 33 8.26 10.49 2.18
N ALA A 34 8.13 9.17 2.00
CA ALA A 34 7.05 8.56 1.22
C ALA A 34 5.67 8.85 1.83
N LEU A 35 5.51 8.69 3.14
CA LEU A 35 4.23 9.00 3.81
C LEU A 35 3.85 10.49 3.65
N ASN A 36 4.83 11.40 3.77
CA ASN A 36 4.58 12.83 3.56
C ASN A 36 4.15 13.14 2.12
N ARG A 37 4.76 12.51 1.10
CA ARG A 37 4.33 12.66 -0.30
C ARG A 37 2.95 12.06 -0.55
N LEU A 38 2.63 10.92 0.06
CA LEU A 38 1.29 10.32 -0.04
C LEU A 38 0.20 11.18 0.61
N HIS A 39 0.53 11.86 1.71
CA HIS A 39 -0.35 12.87 2.32
C HIS A 39 -0.53 14.07 1.40
N ALA A 40 0.56 14.60 0.83
CA ALA A 40 0.50 15.70 -0.14
C ALA A 40 -0.32 15.33 -1.39
N LYS A 41 -0.31 14.06 -1.80
CA LYS A 41 -1.14 13.50 -2.88
C LYS A 41 -2.60 13.23 -2.47
N GLY A 42 -2.97 13.39 -1.20
CA GLY A 42 -4.33 13.19 -0.71
C GLY A 42 -4.75 11.73 -0.48
N PHE A 43 -3.82 10.77 -0.56
CA PHE A 43 -4.15 9.35 -0.38
C PHE A 43 -4.23 8.94 1.10
N ILE A 44 -3.51 9.61 1.97
CA ILE A 44 -3.55 9.36 3.42
C ILE A 44 -3.84 10.65 4.17
N ARG A 45 -4.33 10.53 5.40
CA ARG A 45 -4.41 11.64 6.36
C ARG A 45 -3.01 11.96 6.89
N ASP A 46 -2.87 13.10 7.56
CA ASP A 46 -1.59 13.56 8.09
C ASP A 46 -0.89 12.46 8.91
N PRO A 47 0.28 11.96 8.45
CA PRO A 47 1.02 10.92 9.14
C PRO A 47 1.75 11.46 10.37
N VAL A 48 1.86 12.78 10.57
CA VAL A 48 2.56 13.38 11.72
C VAL A 48 1.68 13.33 12.96
N SER A 49 1.73 12.20 13.65
CA SER A 49 0.99 11.98 14.90
C SER A 49 1.65 10.94 15.78
N ARG A 50 1.31 10.96 17.09
CA ARG A 50 1.76 9.96 18.06
C ARG A 50 1.14 8.56 17.83
N ALA A 51 0.10 8.46 17.00
CA ALA A 51 -0.55 7.19 16.67
C ALA A 51 0.37 6.32 15.82
N LYS A 52 0.37 5.01 16.04
CA LYS A 52 1.14 4.04 15.24
C LYS A 52 0.52 3.76 13.86
N SER A 53 -0.71 4.19 13.63
CA SER A 53 -1.43 4.02 12.37
C SER A 53 -1.76 5.36 11.73
N VAL A 54 -1.92 5.34 10.41
CA VAL A 54 -2.41 6.46 9.60
C VAL A 54 -3.73 6.05 8.94
N GLY A 55 -4.65 7.00 8.78
CA GLY A 55 -5.88 6.77 8.03
C GLY A 55 -5.65 6.99 6.54
N LEU A 56 -6.18 6.12 5.70
CA LEU A 56 -6.30 6.31 4.27
C LEU A 56 -7.56 7.13 3.96
N THR A 57 -7.52 7.94 2.92
CA THR A 57 -8.73 8.52 2.33
C THR A 57 -9.46 7.48 1.50
N ASP A 58 -10.71 7.74 1.10
CA ASP A 58 -11.46 6.81 0.25
C ASP A 58 -10.76 6.57 -1.09
N GLU A 59 -10.12 7.62 -1.62
CA GLU A 59 -9.29 7.53 -2.81
C GLU A 59 -8.03 6.71 -2.55
N GLY A 60 -7.31 6.98 -1.46
CA GLY A 60 -6.12 6.22 -1.11
C GLY A 60 -6.39 4.75 -0.85
N LEU A 61 -7.52 4.40 -0.23
CA LEU A 61 -7.89 3.01 0.01
C LEU A 61 -8.14 2.25 -1.31
N ARG A 62 -8.85 2.89 -2.25
CA ARG A 62 -9.10 2.34 -3.59
C ARG A 62 -7.81 2.16 -4.35
N GLU A 63 -6.94 3.17 -4.33
CA GLU A 63 -5.69 3.16 -5.07
C GLU A 63 -4.67 2.18 -4.47
N ALA A 64 -4.59 2.10 -3.14
CA ALA A 64 -3.79 1.11 -2.43
C ALA A 64 -4.17 -0.33 -2.82
N GLY A 65 -5.46 -0.65 -2.91
CA GLY A 65 -5.92 -1.97 -3.36
C GLY A 65 -5.59 -2.26 -4.83
N ARG A 66 -5.74 -1.26 -5.71
CA ARG A 66 -5.37 -1.37 -7.13
C ARG A 66 -3.88 -1.64 -7.31
N LEU A 67 -3.04 -0.86 -6.61
CA LEU A 67 -1.59 -1.02 -6.64
C LEU A 67 -1.15 -2.34 -5.99
N PHE A 68 -1.79 -2.78 -4.91
CA PHE A 68 -1.50 -4.06 -4.30
C PHE A 68 -1.75 -5.22 -5.28
N THR A 69 -2.87 -5.17 -6.00
CA THR A 69 -3.15 -6.11 -7.09
C THR A 69 -2.09 -6.06 -8.18
N LYS A 70 -1.73 -4.85 -8.66
CA LYS A 70 -0.71 -4.62 -9.70
C LYS A 70 0.64 -5.25 -9.34
N TYR A 71 1.08 -5.11 -8.10
CA TYR A 71 2.44 -5.48 -7.70
C TYR A 71 2.56 -6.89 -7.11
N PHE A 72 1.53 -7.37 -6.40
CA PHE A 72 1.69 -8.54 -5.52
C PHE A 72 0.71 -9.68 -5.82
N VAL A 73 -0.32 -9.48 -6.64
CA VAL A 73 -1.23 -10.55 -7.03
C VAL A 73 -0.72 -11.22 -8.31
N ARG A 74 -0.40 -12.50 -8.23
CA ARG A 74 -0.08 -13.30 -9.42
C ARG A 74 -1.35 -13.63 -10.20
N PRO A 75 -1.34 -13.57 -11.55
CA PRO A 75 -2.40 -14.16 -12.33
C PRO A 75 -2.45 -15.67 -12.01
N ALA A 76 -3.65 -16.22 -11.87
CA ALA A 76 -3.82 -17.65 -11.67
C ALA A 76 -3.20 -18.38 -12.87
N GLY A 77 -2.06 -19.02 -12.67
CA GLY A 77 -1.54 -20.01 -13.61
C GLY A 77 -2.45 -21.26 -13.60
N PRO A 78 -2.36 -22.14 -14.62
CA PRO A 78 -3.07 -23.41 -14.57
C PRO A 78 -2.68 -24.16 -13.29
N GLN A 79 -3.68 -24.59 -12.54
CA GLN A 79 -3.51 -25.42 -11.36
C GLN A 79 -2.70 -26.67 -11.77
N PRO A 80 -1.61 -27.04 -11.07
CA PRO A 80 -0.94 -28.29 -11.39
C PRO A 80 -1.96 -29.41 -11.20
N ALA A 81 -2.22 -30.14 -12.29
CA ALA A 81 -3.12 -31.28 -12.29
C ALA A 81 -2.77 -32.17 -11.10
N GLY A 82 -3.78 -32.46 -10.28
CA GLY A 82 -3.64 -33.29 -9.09
C GLY A 82 -2.82 -34.53 -9.42
N LYS A 83 -1.80 -34.78 -8.60
CA LYS A 83 -1.00 -36.00 -8.68
C LYS A 83 -1.98 -37.18 -8.53
N PRO A 84 -2.08 -38.11 -9.49
CA PRO A 84 -2.86 -39.32 -9.27
C PRO A 84 -2.22 -40.11 -8.13
N ALA A 85 -3.10 -40.73 -7.34
CA ALA A 85 -2.80 -41.53 -6.16
C ALA A 85 -1.82 -42.68 -6.45
#